data_AF-A0A7S1B7H4-F1
#
_entry.id   AF-A0A7S1B7H4-F1
#
_cell.length_a   1.000
_cell.length_b   1.000
_cell.length_c   1.000
_cell.angle_alpha   90.00
_cell.angle_beta   90.00
_cell.angle_gamma   90.00
#
_symmetry.space_group_name_H-M   'P 1'
#
loop_
_entity.id
_entity.type
_entity.pdbx_description
1 polymer ?
#
loop_
_entity_poly.entity_id
_entity_poly.type
_entity_poly.pdbx_seq_one_letter_code
_entity_poly.pdbx_strand_id
1 'polypeptide(L)'
;NGRCLDHIYPRLSDIPSAGRGAFSRRFIKKGEVVITSPLMAFQKNHLEEFYDETNKIVPPPDFESRQVILNYCFSHPKSSLVLFPLTHAMLINHASTRTGFNKHPNAKIRWAANHIETQH
;
A
#
# COMPACT_ATOMS: atom_id res chain seq x y z
N ASN A 1 18.02 -20.38 4.07
CA ASN A 1 18.42 -19.58 2.90
C ASN A 1 17.64 -18.27 2.83
N GLY A 2 18.03 -17.26 3.61
CA GLY A 2 17.43 -15.93 3.48
C GLY A 2 17.92 -15.27 2.20
N ARG A 3 17.02 -15.07 1.22
CA ARG A 3 17.31 -14.25 0.04
C ARG A 3 16.70 -12.88 0.29
N CYS A 4 17.48 -11.82 0.15
CA CYS A 4 16.93 -10.47 0.13
C CYS A 4 16.05 -10.36 -1.12
N LEU A 5 14.73 -10.26 -0.96
CA LEU A 5 13.79 -10.13 -2.06
C LEU A 5 13.67 -8.68 -2.55
N ASP A 6 14.44 -7.76 -1.97
CA ASP A 6 14.34 -6.34 -2.26
C ASP A 6 15.13 -5.96 -3.52
N HIS A 7 14.46 -6.14 -4.67
CA HIS A 7 15.00 -5.77 -5.98
C HIS A 7 14.37 -4.47 -6.49
N ILE A 8 13.69 -3.72 -5.62
CA ILE A 8 13.11 -2.42 -5.96
C ILE A 8 13.94 -1.29 -5.36
N TYR A 9 13.90 -0.13 -5.98
CA TYR A 9 14.54 1.08 -5.48
C TYR A 9 13.63 2.29 -5.67
N PRO A 10 13.70 3.28 -4.76
CA PRO A 10 12.95 4.51 -4.91
C PRO A 10 13.55 5.38 -6.03
N ARG A 11 12.69 5.92 -6.89
CA ARG A 11 13.02 6.98 -7.85
C ARG A 11 11.81 7.91 -7.99
N LEU A 12 11.99 9.12 -8.54
CA LEU A 12 10.86 9.97 -8.95
C LEU A 12 9.91 9.19 -9.86
N SER A 13 8.61 9.29 -9.59
CA SER A 13 7.58 8.59 -10.34
C SER A 13 7.39 9.22 -11.71
N ASP A 14 7.14 8.39 -12.72
CA ASP A 14 6.70 8.86 -14.04
C ASP A 14 5.21 9.26 -14.03
N ILE A 15 4.48 9.00 -12.94
CA ILE A 15 3.08 9.40 -12.76
C ILE A 15 3.07 10.86 -12.25
N PRO A 16 2.40 11.79 -12.94
CA PRO A 16 2.28 13.18 -12.50
C PRO A 16 1.78 13.27 -11.05
N SER A 17 2.44 14.10 -10.25
CA SER A 17 2.08 14.38 -8.85
C SER A 17 2.14 13.18 -7.89
N ALA A 18 2.68 12.02 -8.30
CA ALA A 18 2.80 10.85 -7.41
C ALA A 18 4.09 10.84 -6.56
N GLY A 19 4.95 11.86 -6.69
CA GLY A 19 6.20 11.97 -5.94
C GLY A 19 7.21 10.87 -6.31
N ARG A 20 7.45 9.92 -5.41
CA ARG A 20 8.37 8.79 -5.63
C ARG A 20 7.59 7.52 -5.95
N GLY A 21 8.25 6.58 -6.64
CA GLY A 21 7.72 5.26 -6.95
C GLY A 21 8.76 4.16 -6.77
N ALA A 22 8.30 2.91 -6.76
CA ALA A 22 9.13 1.71 -6.76
C ALA A 22 9.50 1.29 -8.18
N PHE A 23 10.81 1.15 -8.44
CA PHE A 23 11.35 0.71 -9.74
C PHE A 23 12.19 -0.54 -9.57
N SER A 24 12.14 -1.48 -10.51
CA SER A 24 12.90 -2.73 -10.43
C SER A 24 14.36 -2.54 -10.88
N ARG A 25 15.31 -3.17 -10.16
CA ARG A 25 16.73 -3.26 -10.55
C ARG A 25 17.02 -4.34 -11.58
N ARG A 26 16.05 -5.22 -11.82
CA ARG A 26 16.12 -6.34 -12.77
C ARG A 26 14.82 -6.49 -13.53
N PHE A 27 14.84 -7.33 -14.55
CA PHE A 27 13.63 -7.81 -15.20
C PHE A 27 12.87 -8.77 -14.26
N ILE A 28 11.55 -8.60 -14.21
CA ILE A 28 10.62 -9.43 -13.42
C ILE A 28 9.63 -10.06 -14.39
N LYS A 29 9.56 -11.40 -14.41
CA LYS A 29 8.66 -12.13 -15.30
C LYS A 29 7.21 -12.04 -14.80
N LYS A 30 6.24 -12.17 -15.71
CA LYS A 30 4.82 -12.26 -15.33
C LYS A 30 4.62 -13.42 -14.36
N GLY A 31 3.98 -13.16 -13.22
CA GLY A 31 3.72 -14.14 -12.18
C GLY A 31 4.83 -14.28 -11.13
N GLU A 32 5.98 -13.65 -11.33
CA GLU A 32 7.07 -13.63 -10.36
C GLU A 32 6.77 -12.67 -9.20
N VAL A 33 7.32 -12.98 -8.02
CA VAL A 33 7.18 -12.14 -6.83
C VAL A 33 8.04 -10.89 -7.00
N VAL A 34 7.41 -9.71 -6.88
CA VAL A 34 8.10 -8.41 -6.92
C VAL A 34 8.78 -8.13 -5.58
N ILE A 35 8.00 -8.09 -4.50
CA ILE A 35 8.45 -7.89 -3.12
C ILE A 35 7.45 -8.55 -2.17
N THR A 36 7.91 -8.97 -1.00
CA THR A 36 7.06 -9.37 0.12
C THR A 36 7.07 -8.28 1.18
N SER A 37 5.90 -7.93 1.71
CA SER A 37 5.78 -6.95 2.78
C SER A 37 5.10 -7.59 3.99
N PRO A 38 5.72 -7.57 5.18
CA PRO A 38 4.94 -7.69 6.40
C PRO A 38 3.98 -6.50 6.50
N LEU A 39 2.87 -6.70 7.19
CA LEU A 39 1.84 -5.67 7.37
C LEU A 39 1.73 -5.29 8.83
N MET A 40 1.78 -3.99 9.10
CA MET A 40 1.47 -3.44 10.42
C MET A 40 -0.03 -3.22 10.52
N ALA A 41 -0.65 -3.76 11.57
CA ALA A 41 -2.09 -3.64 11.80
C ALA A 41 -2.40 -2.49 12.75
N PHE A 42 -3.39 -1.68 12.38
CA PHE A 42 -3.93 -0.59 13.18
C PHE A 42 -5.45 -0.71 13.30
N GLN A 43 -6.02 -0.12 14.34
CA GLN A 43 -7.45 0.13 14.39
C GLN A 43 -7.79 1.32 13.50
N LYS A 44 -8.85 1.18 12.70
CA LYS A 44 -9.27 2.17 11.68
C LYS A 44 -9.62 3.52 12.31
N ASN A 45 -10.29 3.52 13.46
CA ASN A 45 -10.66 4.73 14.18
C ASN A 45 -9.44 5.61 14.53
N HIS A 46 -8.31 5.03 14.93
CA HIS A 46 -7.10 5.79 15.25
C HIS A 46 -6.53 6.57 14.04
N LEU A 47 -6.86 6.18 12.81
CA LEU A 47 -6.42 6.85 11.59
C LEU A 47 -7.49 7.79 11.00
N GLU A 48 -8.71 7.75 11.54
CA GLU A 48 -9.85 8.54 11.07
C GLU A 48 -10.29 9.61 12.10
N GLU A 49 -9.80 9.53 13.33
CA GLU A 49 -10.05 10.53 14.38
C GLU A 49 -9.19 11.78 14.16
N PHE A 50 -9.86 12.93 14.09
CA PHE A 50 -9.23 14.26 14.09
C PHE A 50 -9.53 14.92 15.43
N TYR A 51 -8.56 15.64 15.97
CA TYR A 51 -8.71 16.34 17.24
C TYR A 51 -8.66 17.85 16.99
N ASP A 52 -9.59 18.59 17.57
CA ASP A 52 -9.51 20.05 17.62
C ASP A 52 -8.50 20.54 18.67
N GLU A 53 -8.33 21.85 18.76
CA GLU A 53 -7.46 22.52 19.75
C GLU A 53 -7.85 22.24 21.21
N THR A 54 -9.06 21.70 21.45
CA THR A 54 -9.58 21.32 22.77
C THR A 54 -9.50 19.80 23.03
N ASN A 55 -8.81 19.04 22.18
CA ASN A 55 -8.72 17.58 22.22
C ASN A 55 -10.08 16.86 22.09
N LYS A 56 -11.06 17.46 21.41
CA LYS A 56 -12.30 16.77 21.08
C LYS A 56 -12.21 16.13 19.71
N ILE A 57 -12.76 14.91 19.58
CA ILE A 57 -12.87 14.23 18.29
C ILE A 57 -13.83 15.03 17.41
N VAL A 58 -13.35 15.49 16.26
CA VAL A 58 -14.10 16.22 15.26
C VAL A 58 -14.10 15.46 13.93
N PRO A 59 -15.13 15.64 13.08
CA PRO A 59 -15.08 15.13 11.71
C PRO A 59 -13.89 15.73 10.95
N PRO A 60 -13.30 15.01 9.97
CA PRO A 60 -12.33 15.60 9.08
C PRO A 60 -12.95 16.83 8.37
N PRO A 61 -12.24 17.97 8.32
CA PRO A 61 -12.77 19.20 7.74
C PRO A 61 -13.13 19.08 6.26
N ASP A 62 -12.55 18.13 5.53
CA ASP A 62 -12.87 17.77 4.15
C ASP A 62 -12.39 16.35 3.78
N PHE A 63 -12.61 15.91 2.53
CA PHE A 63 -12.12 14.59 2.08
C PHE A 63 -10.59 14.55 1.92
N GLU A 64 -9.96 15.71 1.71
CA GLU A 64 -8.52 15.85 1.48
C GLU A 64 -7.71 15.83 2.79
N SER A 65 -8.34 16.14 3.92
CA SER A 65 -7.75 16.12 5.25
C SER A 65 -7.65 14.72 5.84
N ARG A 66 -8.25 13.69 5.20
CA ARG A 66 -8.00 12.29 5.57
C ARG A 66 -6.51 12.00 5.55
N GLN A 67 -6.04 11.20 6.53
CA GLN A 67 -4.62 10.88 6.63
C GLN A 67 -4.14 10.21 5.34
N VAL A 68 -3.16 10.82 4.67
CA VAL A 68 -2.57 10.34 3.39
C VAL A 68 -2.09 8.89 3.49
N ILE A 69 -1.69 8.44 4.69
CA ILE A 69 -1.28 7.06 4.95
C ILE A 69 -2.34 6.03 4.55
N LEU A 70 -3.63 6.38 4.68
CA LEU A 70 -4.74 5.50 4.31
C LEU A 70 -4.74 5.16 2.82
N ASN A 71 -4.14 5.98 1.96
CA ASN A 71 -4.00 5.70 0.53
C ASN A 71 -3.16 4.45 0.26
N TYR A 72 -2.27 4.06 1.18
CA TYR A 72 -1.36 2.94 1.02
C TYR A 72 -1.71 1.76 1.92
N CYS A 73 -2.82 1.83 2.64
CA CYS A 73 -3.28 0.76 3.51
C CYS A 73 -4.30 -0.15 2.82
N PHE A 74 -4.39 -1.40 3.31
CA PHE A 74 -5.41 -2.36 2.92
C PHE A 74 -6.42 -2.53 4.06
N SER A 75 -7.71 -2.50 3.72
CA SER A 75 -8.78 -2.78 4.68
C SER A 75 -9.98 -3.37 3.95
N HIS A 76 -10.78 -4.14 4.66
CA HIS A 76 -12.10 -4.56 4.19
C HIS A 76 -13.14 -3.53 4.69
N PRO A 77 -14.17 -3.16 3.92
CA PRO A 77 -15.18 -2.18 4.36
C PRO A 77 -15.85 -2.54 5.68
N LYS A 78 -16.04 -3.84 5.95
CA LYS A 78 -16.61 -4.37 7.20
C LYS A 78 -15.58 -4.65 8.30
N SER A 79 -14.30 -4.35 8.08
CA SER A 79 -13.23 -4.57 9.07
C SER A 79 -12.90 -3.27 9.80
N SER A 80 -12.67 -3.37 11.10
CA SER A 80 -12.09 -2.32 11.94
C SER A 80 -10.57 -2.25 11.83
N LEU A 81 -9.94 -3.17 11.08
CA LEU A 81 -8.48 -3.20 10.89
C LEU A 81 -8.07 -2.52 9.59
N VAL A 82 -6.96 -1.80 9.66
CA VAL A 82 -6.22 -1.22 8.55
C VAL A 82 -4.81 -1.81 8.56
N LEU A 83 -4.36 -2.28 7.39
CA LEU A 83 -3.08 -2.97 7.23
C LEU A 83 -2.14 -2.12 6.40
N PHE A 84 -1.07 -1.63 7.01
CA PHE A 84 -0.07 -0.81 6.34
C PHE A 84 1.11 -1.67 5.87
N PRO A 85 1.48 -1.65 4.59
CA PRO A 85 2.66 -2.33 4.09
C PRO A 85 3.93 -1.65 4.59
N LEU A 86 4.83 -2.45 5.16
CA LEU A 86 6.18 -2.02 5.52
C LEU A 86 7.12 -2.15 4.32
N THR A 87 8.40 -1.80 4.51
CA THR A 87 9.45 -1.88 3.47
C THR A 87 9.19 -0.97 2.26
N HIS A 88 9.90 -1.18 1.15
CA HIS A 88 9.72 -0.43 -0.08
C HIS A 88 8.38 -0.72 -0.79
N ALA A 89 7.55 -1.64 -0.31
CA ALA A 89 6.22 -1.90 -0.87
C ALA A 89 5.29 -0.67 -0.79
N MET A 90 5.49 0.21 0.21
CA MET A 90 4.75 1.47 0.34
C MET A 90 5.04 2.48 -0.78
N LEU A 91 6.08 2.27 -1.59
CA LEU A 91 6.42 3.10 -2.75
C LEU A 91 5.73 2.62 -4.04
N ILE A 92 4.94 1.55 -3.99
CA ILE A 92 4.20 1.04 -5.14
C ILE A 92 2.96 1.91 -5.32
N ASN A 93 2.98 2.75 -6.34
CA ASN A 93 1.90 3.69 -6.60
C ASN A 93 0.65 2.99 -7.15
N HIS A 94 -0.52 3.55 -6.81
CA HIS A 94 -1.79 3.17 -7.40
C HIS A 94 -1.91 3.76 -8.81
N ALA A 95 -2.41 2.97 -9.76
CA ALA A 95 -2.89 3.53 -11.01
C ALA A 95 -4.22 4.23 -10.75
N SER A 96 -4.29 5.53 -11.00
CA SER A 96 -5.52 6.32 -10.90
C SER A 96 -6.07 6.57 -12.30
N THR A 97 -7.35 6.25 -12.50
CA THR A 97 -8.06 6.63 -13.74
C THR A 97 -8.34 8.13 -13.80
N ARG A 98 -8.16 8.87 -12.69
CA ARG A 98 -8.44 10.31 -12.60
C ARG A 98 -7.34 11.19 -13.20
N THR A 99 -6.11 10.69 -13.33
CA THR A 99 -4.96 11.52 -13.74
C THR A 99 -4.74 11.55 -15.25
N GLY A 100 -5.60 10.90 -16.05
CA GLY A 100 -5.40 10.75 -17.51
C GLY A 100 -4.17 9.91 -17.88
N PHE A 101 -3.44 9.41 -16.87
CA PHE A 101 -2.28 8.56 -17.04
C PHE A 101 -2.75 7.14 -17.35
N ASN A 102 -3.02 6.87 -18.64
CA ASN A 102 -3.58 5.62 -19.17
C ASN A 102 -2.60 4.43 -19.14
N LYS A 103 -1.84 4.24 -18.06
CA LYS A 103 -1.06 3.03 -17.84
C LYS A 103 -1.79 2.11 -16.87
N HIS A 104 -2.06 0.89 -17.32
CA HIS A 104 -2.58 -0.16 -16.44
C HIS A 104 -1.54 -0.55 -15.37
N PRO A 105 -1.98 -0.96 -14.16
CA PRO A 105 -1.09 -1.55 -13.17
C PRO A 105 -0.31 -2.72 -13.76
N ASN A 106 1.00 -2.77 -13.50
CA ASN A 106 1.89 -3.86 -13.92
C ASN A 106 2.21 -4.85 -12.79
N ALA A 107 1.70 -4.59 -11.58
CA ALA A 107 1.82 -5.45 -10.41
C ALA A 107 0.46 -5.55 -9.70
N LYS A 108 0.28 -6.62 -8.92
CA LYS A 108 -0.90 -6.81 -8.08
C LYS A 108 -0.50 -7.34 -6.72
N ILE A 109 -1.26 -6.98 -5.71
CA ILE A 109 -1.12 -7.52 -4.37
C ILE A 109 -1.81 -8.88 -4.32
N ARG A 110 -1.20 -9.83 -3.62
CA ARG A 110 -1.75 -11.15 -3.38
C ARG A 110 -1.51 -11.52 -1.93
N TRP A 111 -2.59 -11.86 -1.23
CA TRP A 111 -2.51 -12.44 0.11
C TRP A 111 -1.81 -13.80 0.06
N ALA A 112 -1.02 -14.12 1.08
CA ALA A 112 -0.48 -15.47 1.20
C ALA A 112 -1.66 -16.45 1.27
N ALA A 113 -1.74 -17.37 0.31
CA ALA A 113 -2.64 -18.50 0.41
C ALA A 113 -1.96 -19.53 1.30
N ASN A 114 -2.69 -20.13 2.23
CA ASN A 114 -2.19 -21.28 2.96
C ASN A 114 -1.96 -22.41 1.94
N HIS A 115 -0.71 -22.78 1.67
CA HIS A 115 -0.39 -24.10 1.16
C HIS A 115 -0.56 -25.07 2.35
N ILE A 116 -1.78 -25.55 2.57
CA ILE A 116 -1.97 -26.79 3.33
C ILE A 116 -1.86 -27.90 2.28
N GLU A 117 -0.65 -28.38 2.04
CA GLU A 117 -0.51 -29.74 1.52
C GLU A 117 -0.89 -30.67 2.67
N THR A 118 -2.15 -31.11 2.69
CA THR A 118 -2.52 -32.31 3.46
C THR A 118 -1.82 -33.48 2.79
N GLN A 119 -0.67 -33.90 3.34
CA GLN A 119 -0.19 -35.25 3.14
C GLN A 119 -1.00 -36.17 4.06
N HIS A 120 -1.98 -36.85 3.47
CA HIS A 120 -2.60 -38.06 4.00
C HIS A 120 -2.51 -39.13 2.92
#